data_AF-A0A350J589-F1
#
_entry.id   AF-A0A350J589-F1
#
_cell.length_a   1.000
_cell.length_b   1.000
_cell.length_c   1.000
_cell.angle_alpha   90.00
_cell.angle_beta   90.00
_cell.angle_gamma   90.00
#
_symmetry.space_group_name_H-M   'P 1'
#
loop_
_entity.id
_entity.type
_entity.pdbx_description
1 polymer ?
#
loop_
_entity_poly.entity_id
_entity_poly.type
_entity_poly.pdbx_seq_one_letter_code
_entity_poly.pdbx_strand_id
1 'polypeptide(L)'
;MATINTEYTNKCPNCDGVMTHDEAREVLECPYCGYIVKVAESDDVKQARIKAAADVERQKIQSDYDLKRDKIQSGVDSLREGARIVNEGAEIVRTVDKVTDTARSIVKLFVVMAIIGVICLFLIIGCIAMKALG
;
A
#
# COMPACT_ATOMS: atom_id res chain seq x y z
N MET A 1 2.81 -43.31 38.46
CA MET A 1 3.27 -41.96 38.12
C MET A 1 4.75 -41.91 38.49
N ALA A 2 5.65 -42.06 37.53
CA ALA A 2 7.09 -42.06 37.79
C ALA A 2 7.67 -40.69 37.43
N THR A 3 8.11 -39.97 38.44
CA THR A 3 8.83 -38.69 38.34
C THR A 3 10.25 -38.96 37.84
N ILE A 4 10.61 -38.40 36.68
CA ILE A 4 11.99 -38.39 36.21
C ILE A 4 12.65 -37.14 36.79
N ASN A 5 13.23 -37.26 37.98
CA ASN A 5 14.14 -36.27 38.52
C ASN A 5 15.54 -36.62 38.03
N THR A 6 15.96 -36.11 36.87
CA THR A 6 17.38 -36.13 36.48
C THR A 6 18.10 -35.01 37.20
N GLU A 7 18.32 -35.21 38.49
CA GLU A 7 19.40 -34.54 39.20
C GLU A 7 20.69 -35.06 38.55
N TYR A 8 21.44 -34.19 37.89
CA TYR A 8 22.62 -34.53 37.10
C TYR A 8 23.76 -34.95 38.04
N THR A 9 23.66 -36.16 38.59
CA THR A 9 24.72 -36.72 39.43
C THR A 9 25.86 -37.13 38.50
N ASN A 10 27.04 -36.54 38.67
CA ASN A 10 28.25 -36.87 37.91
C ASN A 10 28.78 -38.29 38.19
N LYS A 11 28.03 -39.14 38.88
CA LYS A 11 28.41 -40.50 39.27
C LYS A 11 27.71 -41.55 38.43
N CYS A 12 28.47 -42.52 37.96
CA CYS A 12 27.96 -43.64 37.19
C CYS A 12 27.14 -44.59 38.08
N PRO A 13 25.90 -44.92 37.72
CA PRO A 13 25.06 -45.83 38.52
C PRO A 13 25.57 -47.27 38.56
N ASN A 14 26.51 -47.65 37.69
CA ASN A 14 27.03 -49.02 37.58
C ASN A 14 28.38 -49.23 38.31
N CYS A 15 29.17 -48.17 38.51
CA CYS A 15 30.51 -48.30 39.11
C CYS A 15 30.91 -47.12 40.02
N ASP A 16 30.00 -46.18 40.28
CA ASP A 16 30.22 -44.94 41.03
C ASP A 16 31.33 -44.01 40.49
N GLY A 17 31.93 -44.35 39.35
CA GLY A 17 32.97 -43.54 38.69
C GLY A 17 32.42 -42.22 38.14
N VAL A 18 33.28 -41.22 38.05
CA VAL A 18 32.92 -39.91 37.48
C VAL A 18 32.64 -40.06 35.99
N MET A 19 31.49 -39.57 35.53
CA MET A 19 31.10 -39.59 34.12
C MET A 19 31.63 -38.35 33.38
N THR A 20 32.04 -38.54 32.13
CA THR A 20 32.52 -37.46 31.26
C THR A 20 31.41 -37.07 30.30
N HIS A 21 31.19 -35.76 30.12
CA HIS A 21 30.23 -35.24 29.15
C HIS A 21 30.89 -35.12 27.76
N ASP A 22 30.27 -35.73 26.76
CA ASP A 22 30.62 -35.56 25.35
C ASP A 22 29.59 -34.61 24.70
N GLU A 23 30.00 -33.35 24.50
CA GLU A 23 29.17 -32.30 23.89
C GLU A 23 28.81 -32.59 22.44
N ALA A 24 29.64 -33.34 21.69
CA ALA A 24 29.38 -33.61 20.28
C ALA A 24 28.29 -34.67 20.08
N ARG A 25 28.13 -35.58 21.06
CA ARG A 25 27.18 -36.69 21.02
C ARG A 25 26.01 -36.52 21.99
N GLU A 26 26.02 -35.47 22.82
CA GLU A 26 25.05 -35.24 23.91
C GLU A 26 24.87 -36.48 24.80
N VAL A 27 25.98 -37.11 25.15
CA VAL A 27 26.01 -38.29 26.02
C VAL A 27 26.97 -38.10 27.18
N LEU A 28 26.62 -38.71 28.31
CA LEU A 28 27.52 -38.95 29.43
C LEU A 28 28.06 -40.36 29.29
N GLU A 29 29.38 -40.49 29.19
CA GLU A 29 30.06 -41.77 29.07
C GLU A 29 30.93 -42.01 30.31
N CYS A 30 30.80 -43.19 30.92
CA CYS A 30 31.65 -43.60 32.03
C CYS A 30 32.90 -44.31 31.50
N PRO A 31 34.11 -43.77 31.72
CA PRO A 31 35.34 -44.34 31.19
C PRO A 31 35.77 -45.64 31.87
N TYR A 32 35.16 -45.98 33.02
CA TYR A 32 35.55 -47.13 33.83
C TYR A 32 34.78 -48.41 33.49
N CYS A 33 33.48 -48.29 33.19
CA CYS A 33 32.63 -49.45 32.90
C CYS A 33 31.92 -49.38 31.54
N GLY A 34 32.15 -48.31 30.75
CA GLY A 34 31.53 -48.12 29.43
C GLY A 34 30.03 -47.82 29.45
N TYR A 35 29.48 -47.41 30.61
CA TYR A 35 28.07 -47.03 30.70
C TYR A 35 27.83 -45.69 30.01
N ILE A 36 26.82 -45.63 29.13
CA ILE A 36 26.46 -44.44 28.35
C ILE A 36 25.02 -44.05 28.69
N VAL A 37 24.80 -42.78 29.05
CA VAL A 37 23.45 -42.23 29.18
C VAL A 37 23.30 -41.01 28.27
N LYS A 38 22.16 -40.90 27.59
CA LYS A 38 21.85 -39.73 26.76
C LYS A 38 21.46 -38.56 27.65
N VAL A 39 22.04 -37.42 27.37
CA VAL A 39 21.68 -36.15 28.00
C VAL A 39 20.43 -35.66 27.28
N ALA A 40 19.32 -35.55 28.01
CA ALA A 40 18.13 -34.96 27.44
C ALA A 40 18.40 -33.46 27.21
N GLU A 41 18.31 -33.01 25.96
CA GLU A 41 18.33 -31.59 25.62
C GLU A 41 17.31 -30.85 26.50
N SER A 42 17.75 -29.78 27.17
CA SER A 42 16.90 -29.00 28.06
C SER A 42 15.73 -28.38 27.30
N ASP A 43 14.60 -28.20 27.98
CA ASP A 43 13.41 -27.64 27.37
C ASP A 43 13.64 -26.19 26.88
N ASP A 44 14.57 -25.46 27.51
CA ASP A 44 14.97 -24.12 27.10
C ASP A 44 15.61 -24.11 25.70
N VAL A 45 16.46 -25.09 25.39
CA VAL A 45 17.11 -25.18 24.06
C VAL A 45 16.09 -25.57 22.99
N LYS A 46 15.16 -26.49 23.30
CA LYS A 46 14.05 -26.83 22.39
C LYS A 46 13.16 -25.63 22.11
N GLN A 47 12.80 -24.88 23.15
CA GLN A 47 11.99 -23.66 23.02
C GLN A 47 12.73 -22.59 22.21
N ALA A 48 14.05 -22.43 22.40
CA ALA A 48 14.86 -21.50 21.62
C ALA A 48 14.85 -21.86 20.12
N ARG A 49 14.98 -23.15 19.77
CA ARG A 49 14.93 -23.62 18.37
C ARG A 49 13.57 -23.40 17.74
N ILE A 50 12.49 -23.71 18.46
CA ILE A 50 11.11 -23.48 17.99
C ILE A 50 10.85 -21.99 17.77
N LYS A 51 11.28 -21.13 18.70
CA LYS A 51 11.14 -19.68 18.58
C LYS A 51 11.93 -19.14 17.38
N ALA A 52 13.18 -19.56 17.22
CA ALA A 52 14.01 -19.18 16.09
C ALA A 52 13.38 -19.58 14.75
N ALA A 53 12.85 -20.80 14.64
CA ALA A 53 12.13 -21.24 13.45
C ALA A 53 10.86 -20.41 13.19
N ALA A 54 10.10 -20.08 14.23
CA ALA A 54 8.91 -19.23 14.12
C ALA A 54 9.26 -17.78 13.73
N ASP A 55 10.39 -17.25 14.18
CA ASP A 55 10.86 -15.92 13.81
C ASP A 55 11.27 -15.86 12.34
N VAL A 56 11.96 -16.89 11.83
CA VAL A 56 12.28 -17.00 10.40
C VAL A 56 11.02 -17.04 9.55
N GLU A 57 10.02 -17.82 9.96
CA GLU A 57 8.75 -17.89 9.22
C GLU A 57 7.98 -16.56 9.25
N ARG A 58 7.93 -15.90 10.41
CA ARG A 58 7.36 -14.55 10.53
C ARG A 58 8.06 -13.54 9.62
N GLN A 59 9.38 -13.60 9.49
CA GLN A 59 10.13 -12.71 8.60
C GLN A 59 9.74 -12.90 7.12
N LYS A 60 9.59 -14.15 6.66
CA LYS A 60 9.16 -14.43 5.29
C LYS A 60 7.77 -13.88 5.02
N ILE A 61 6.83 -14.16 5.92
CA ILE A 61 5.46 -13.68 5.83
C ILE A 61 5.44 -12.15 5.79
N GLN A 62 6.18 -11.48 6.68
CA GLN A 62 6.29 -10.03 6.70
C GLN A 62 6.84 -9.48 5.38
N SER A 63 7.89 -10.08 4.83
CA SER A 63 8.47 -9.64 3.56
C SER A 63 7.50 -9.76 2.37
N ASP A 64 6.66 -10.80 2.34
CA ASP A 64 5.64 -10.96 1.29
C ASP A 64 4.51 -9.93 1.44
N TYR A 65 4.11 -9.61 2.68
CA TYR A 65 3.16 -8.53 2.94
C TYR A 65 3.69 -7.16 2.53
N ASP A 66 4.96 -6.86 2.85
CA ASP A 66 5.59 -5.59 2.48
C ASP A 66 5.69 -5.47 0.95
N LEU A 67 6.11 -6.53 0.25
CA LEU A 67 6.14 -6.57 -1.22
C LEU A 67 4.75 -6.32 -1.84
N LYS A 68 3.70 -6.92 -1.27
CA LYS A 68 2.31 -6.71 -1.72
C LYS A 68 1.85 -5.28 -1.46
N ARG A 69 2.21 -4.69 -0.31
CA ARG A 69 1.90 -3.30 0.01
C ARG A 69 2.56 -2.36 -1.01
N ASP A 70 3.82 -2.56 -1.35
CA ASP A 70 4.55 -1.70 -2.29
C ASP A 70 3.93 -1.74 -3.70
N LYS A 71 3.47 -2.91 -4.15
CA LYS A 71 2.72 -3.04 -5.42
C LYS A 71 1.39 -2.28 -5.39
N ILE A 72 0.67 -2.33 -4.27
CA ILE A 72 -0.57 -1.56 -4.11
C ILE A 72 -0.24 -0.06 -4.10
N GLN A 73 0.81 0.34 -3.37
CA GLN A 73 1.20 1.73 -3.22
C GLN A 73 1.60 2.35 -4.57
N SER A 74 2.40 1.64 -5.38
CA SER A 74 2.72 2.11 -6.74
C SER A 74 1.48 2.28 -7.64
N GLY A 75 0.48 1.41 -7.49
CA GLY A 75 -0.82 1.58 -8.15
C GLY A 75 -1.58 2.82 -7.66
N VAL A 76 -1.59 3.06 -6.34
CA VAL A 76 -2.19 4.25 -5.72
C VAL A 76 -1.50 5.54 -6.17
N ASP A 77 -0.17 5.53 -6.27
CA ASP A 77 0.61 6.69 -6.71
C ASP A 77 0.29 7.03 -8.19
N SER A 78 0.11 6.01 -9.03
CA SER A 78 -0.33 6.20 -10.43
C SER A 78 -1.74 6.80 -10.51
N LEU A 79 -2.67 6.33 -9.68
CA LEU A 79 -4.02 6.88 -9.60
C LEU A 79 -4.03 8.31 -9.06
N ARG A 80 -3.16 8.61 -8.10
CA ARG A 80 -2.99 9.95 -7.53
C ARG A 80 -2.53 10.94 -8.60
N GLU A 81 -1.60 10.54 -9.44
CA GLU A 81 -1.16 11.37 -10.57
C GLU A 81 -2.29 11.58 -11.59
N GLY A 82 -3.04 10.52 -11.92
CA GLY A 82 -4.23 10.65 -12.77
C GLY A 82 -5.26 11.62 -12.22
N ALA A 83 -5.54 11.57 -10.91
CA ALA A 83 -6.47 12.49 -10.25
C ALA A 83 -5.99 13.95 -10.30
N ARG A 84 -4.67 14.19 -10.24
CA ARG A 84 -4.09 15.53 -10.39
C ARG A 84 -4.38 16.10 -11.78
N ILE A 85 -4.11 15.33 -12.83
CA ILE A 85 -4.35 15.74 -14.23
C ILE A 85 -5.83 16.06 -14.45
N VAL A 86 -6.75 15.26 -13.91
CA VAL A 86 -8.19 15.52 -14.00
C VAL A 86 -8.58 16.84 -13.32
N ASN A 87 -8.00 17.14 -12.16
CA ASN A 87 -8.26 18.41 -11.47
C ASN A 87 -7.75 19.62 -12.26
N GLU A 88 -6.55 19.53 -12.82
CA GLU A 88 -5.99 20.57 -13.70
C GLU A 88 -6.87 20.75 -14.96
N GLY A 89 -7.33 19.65 -15.57
CA GLY A 89 -8.25 19.67 -16.70
C GLY A 89 -9.60 20.32 -16.38
N ALA A 90 -10.14 20.11 -15.18
CA ALA A 90 -11.40 20.71 -14.75
C ALA A 90 -11.31 22.24 -14.67
N GLU A 91 -10.15 22.80 -14.34
CA GLU A 91 -9.95 24.25 -14.34
C GLU A 91 -9.98 24.84 -15.76
N ILE A 92 -9.38 24.14 -16.72
CA ILE A 92 -9.43 24.51 -18.13
C ILE A 92 -10.88 24.53 -18.63
N VAL A 93 -11.68 23.50 -18.33
CA VAL A 93 -13.09 23.45 -18.72
C VAL A 93 -13.87 24.66 -18.20
N ARG A 94 -13.66 25.07 -16.95
CA ARG A 94 -14.32 26.28 -16.39
C ARG A 94 -13.95 27.55 -17.15
N THR A 95 -12.73 27.65 -17.68
CA THR A 95 -12.34 28.82 -18.50
C THR A 95 -13.02 28.79 -19.87
N VAL A 96 -13.15 27.61 -20.47
CA VAL A 96 -13.84 27.42 -21.77
C VAL A 96 -15.32 27.78 -21.66
N ASP A 97 -15.99 27.43 -20.55
CA ASP A 97 -17.38 27.79 -20.31
C ASP A 97 -17.58 29.32 -20.32
N LYS A 98 -16.71 30.07 -19.62
CA LYS A 98 -16.77 31.54 -19.60
C LYS A 98 -16.56 32.17 -20.97
N VAL A 99 -15.64 31.63 -21.77
CA VAL A 99 -15.37 32.09 -23.14
C VAL A 99 -16.60 31.84 -24.02
N THR A 100 -17.21 30.67 -23.89
CA THR A 100 -18.41 30.28 -24.65
C THR A 100 -19.61 31.18 -24.33
N ASP A 101 -19.81 31.51 -23.05
CA ASP A 101 -20.86 32.43 -22.63
C ASP A 101 -20.63 33.85 -23.16
N THR A 102 -19.38 34.31 -23.15
CA THR A 102 -19.00 35.62 -23.71
C THR A 102 -19.28 35.68 -25.21
N ALA A 103 -18.86 34.64 -25.96
CA ALA A 103 -19.12 34.54 -27.40
C ALA A 103 -20.61 34.54 -27.70
N ARG A 104 -21.41 33.80 -26.92
CA ARG A 104 -22.88 33.79 -27.05
C ARG A 104 -23.48 35.18 -26.83
N SER A 105 -22.97 35.94 -25.85
CA SER A 105 -23.43 37.31 -25.58
C SER A 105 -23.14 38.25 -26.76
N ILE A 106 -21.94 38.16 -27.33
CA ILE A 106 -21.53 38.95 -28.50
C ILE A 106 -22.43 38.64 -29.70
N VAL A 107 -22.68 37.36 -29.99
CA VAL A 107 -23.55 36.95 -31.10
C VAL A 107 -24.97 37.50 -30.93
N LYS A 108 -25.53 37.44 -29.71
CA LYS A 108 -26.85 38.04 -29.41
C LYS A 108 -26.86 39.54 -29.68
N LEU A 109 -25.81 40.26 -29.29
CA LEU A 109 -25.71 41.70 -29.51
C LEU A 109 -25.70 42.03 -31.01
N PHE A 110 -24.93 41.31 -31.82
CA PHE A 110 -24.91 41.50 -33.28
C PHE A 110 -26.28 41.29 -33.93
N VAL A 111 -27.00 40.25 -33.52
CA VAL A 111 -28.36 39.97 -34.02
C VAL A 111 -29.31 41.12 -33.68
N VAL A 112 -29.26 41.62 -32.45
CA VAL A 112 -30.08 42.76 -32.01
C VAL A 112 -29.75 44.02 -32.81
N MET A 113 -28.45 44.32 -33.01
CA MET A 113 -28.02 45.47 -33.80
C MET A 113 -28.44 45.38 -35.27
N ALA A 114 -28.42 44.18 -35.86
CA ALA A 114 -28.91 43.96 -37.22
C ALA A 114 -30.42 44.23 -37.33
N ILE A 115 -31.22 43.75 -36.36
CA ILE A 115 -32.67 44.00 -36.33
C ILE A 115 -32.97 45.50 -36.22
N ILE A 116 -32.29 46.20 -35.29
CA ILE A 116 -32.44 47.65 -35.14
C ILE A 116 -32.09 48.37 -36.44
N GLY A 117 -30.99 47.98 -37.10
CA GLY A 117 -30.59 48.54 -38.39
C GLY A 117 -31.66 48.39 -39.47
N VAL A 118 -32.29 47.22 -39.57
CA VAL A 118 -33.39 46.98 -40.51
C VAL A 118 -34.60 47.85 -40.17
N ILE A 119 -34.99 47.95 -38.90
CA ILE A 119 -36.11 48.81 -38.47
C ILE A 119 -35.84 50.28 -38.81
N CYS A 120 -34.65 50.79 -38.49
CA CYS A 120 -34.26 52.16 -38.82
C CYS A 120 -34.33 52.42 -40.34
N LEU A 121 -33.88 51.46 -41.16
CA LEU A 121 -33.95 51.58 -42.62
C LEU A 121 -35.41 51.71 -43.10
N PHE A 122 -36.33 50.89 -42.59
CA PHE A 122 -37.75 50.99 -42.91
C PHE A 122 -38.36 52.34 -42.51
N LEU A 123 -38.02 52.86 -41.33
CA LEU A 123 -38.50 54.16 -40.87
C LEU A 123 -38.00 55.31 -41.76
N ILE A 124 -36.73 55.28 -42.17
CA ILE A 124 -36.16 56.29 -43.07
C ILE A 124 -36.85 56.26 -44.43
N ILE A 125 -37.03 55.07 -45.02
CA ILE A 125 -37.73 54.92 -46.31
C ILE A 125 -39.17 55.43 -46.21
N GLY A 126 -39.88 55.10 -45.11
CA GLY A 126 -41.24 55.59 -44.86
C GLY A 126 -41.34 57.11 -44.77
N CYS A 127 -40.39 57.77 -44.08
CA CYS A 127 -40.31 59.22 -43.99
C CYS A 127 -40.07 59.87 -45.36
N ILE A 128 -39.18 59.29 -46.18
CA ILE A 128 -38.91 59.79 -47.53
C ILE A 128 -40.15 59.66 -48.42
N ALA A 129 -40.84 58.51 -48.37
CA ALA A 129 -42.06 58.27 -49.14
C ALA A 129 -43.19 59.25 -48.76
N MET A 130 -43.42 59.49 -47.46
CA MET A 130 -44.42 60.48 -47.00
C MET A 130 -44.11 61.89 -47.49
N LYS A 131 -42.83 62.28 -47.52
CA LYS A 131 -42.40 63.61 -47.99
C LYS A 131 -42.50 63.78 -49.51
N ALA A 132 -42.60 62.69 -50.27
CA ALA A 132 -42.77 62.72 -51.73
C ALA A 132 -44.25 62.75 -52.17
N LEU A 133 -45.20 62.41 -51.29
CA LEU A 133 -46.64 62.38 -51.59
C LEU A 133 -47.42 63.63 -51.13
N GLY A 134 -46.79 64.56 -50.42
CA GLY A 134 -47.38 65.84 -50.00
C GLY A 134 -46.64 67.03 -50.59
#